data_AF-A0A9E0VI07-F1
#
_entry.id   AF-A0A9E0VI07-F1
#
_cell.length_a   1.000
_cell.length_b   1.000
_cell.length_c   1.000
_cell.angle_alpha   90.00
_cell.angle_beta   90.00
_cell.angle_gamma   90.00
#
_symmetry.space_group_name_H-M   'P 1'
#
loop_
_entity.id
_entity.type
_entity.pdbx_description
1 polymer ?
#
loop_
_entity_poly.entity_id
_entity_poly.type
_entity_poly.pdbx_seq_one_letter_code
_entity_poly.pdbx_strand_id
1 'polypeptide(L)'
;MQSKYFKKTALSLMAGGLLVFGAADVANAQRNRDRRDEQRQENKQDQSQDQNRGWQNQQRDDQRRNEQRQQEEARRQQDQQRQQQEEARRQQDQQRRQQQDEQRRQQDQWRQQQEQQRRQDEARRQNQQRDEENRRKQDEARRQQEEWQRRQRDDQRNRDWQNQQRDNQRRAEEQRRIDEMRRRQEQDRNNGDRDRNNGNWDRRNNNDSTPRRGIDDMRNRQYQQYNREQQEKMQRERWNNYQNQWRNQQRWEEQRRRELERQRRMYQLRYQQRYLEQLRRDQERLRQARYYDNMIYNYRYYRGGNYYYTSQYGAQMLRDAVNNGYAEGFRAGQADREDGWDYDYQASFGYEDASYGYDSYYVGLDEYQYYFREGFRRGYEDGYYSRYRYGSYNNGRYSILGSIIGEILDVVLF
;
A
#
# COMPACT_ATOMS: atom_id res chain seq x y z
N MET A 1 -12.15 -52.12 14.97
CA MET A 1 -11.12 -52.36 13.92
C MET A 1 -10.20 -51.14 13.94
N GLN A 2 -8.89 -51.24 14.20
CA GLN A 2 -7.82 -51.51 13.20
C GLN A 2 -7.87 -50.55 11.98
N SER A 3 -6.80 -49.88 11.50
CA SER A 3 -5.39 -49.70 11.94
C SER A 3 -4.73 -48.57 11.08
N LYS A 4 -3.51 -48.00 11.25
CA LYS A 4 -2.42 -48.04 12.27
C LYS A 4 -1.41 -46.87 12.00
N TYR A 5 -0.62 -46.47 13.02
CA TYR A 5 0.67 -45.74 13.03
C TYR A 5 1.06 -44.64 12.00
N PHE A 6 1.65 -43.54 12.52
CA PHE A 6 2.90 -42.99 12.00
C PHE A 6 3.89 -42.69 13.16
N LYS A 7 5.20 -42.73 12.89
CA LYS A 7 6.27 -42.75 13.91
C LYS A 7 6.90 -41.38 14.15
N LYS A 8 7.28 -41.10 15.41
CA LYS A 8 8.23 -40.02 15.76
C LYS A 8 9.62 -40.62 15.94
N THR A 9 10.64 -40.00 15.34
CA THR A 9 12.06 -40.29 15.61
C THR A 9 12.64 -39.22 16.53
N ALA A 10 13.19 -39.65 17.66
CA ALA A 10 14.04 -38.82 18.52
C ALA A 10 15.49 -39.28 18.36
N LEU A 11 16.44 -38.35 18.30
CA LEU A 11 17.87 -38.64 18.20
C LEU A 11 18.54 -38.34 19.54
N SER A 12 19.13 -39.35 20.17
CA SER A 12 19.85 -39.21 21.44
C SER A 12 21.35 -39.17 21.19
N LEU A 13 22.02 -38.13 21.69
CA LEU A 13 23.49 -38.07 21.75
C LEU A 13 23.97 -38.51 23.14
N MET A 14 24.82 -39.53 23.19
CA MET A 14 25.63 -39.84 24.37
C MET A 14 27.06 -39.40 24.13
N ALA A 15 27.70 -38.85 25.17
CA ALA A 15 29.14 -38.60 25.21
C ALA A 15 29.72 -39.36 26.41
N GLY A 16 30.62 -40.31 26.16
CA GLY A 16 31.33 -41.07 27.19
C GLY A 16 32.69 -40.45 27.51
N GLY A 17 33.04 -40.36 28.78
CA GLY A 17 34.36 -39.91 29.22
C GLY A 17 35.42 -41.03 29.22
N LEU A 18 36.69 -40.64 29.24
CA LEU A 18 37.84 -41.53 29.39
C LEU A 18 38.52 -41.28 30.75
N LEU A 19 39.00 -42.37 31.36
CA LEU A 19 39.89 -42.35 32.52
C LEU A 19 41.18 -43.10 32.15
N VAL A 20 42.31 -42.67 32.72
CA VAL A 20 43.62 -43.30 32.53
C VAL A 20 44.25 -43.51 33.91
N PHE A 21 44.74 -44.72 34.17
CA PHE A 21 45.61 -45.05 35.30
C PHE A 21 47.00 -45.43 34.78
N GLY A 22 48.04 -45.06 35.52
CA GLY A 22 49.43 -45.47 35.26
C GLY A 22 49.90 -46.55 36.24
N ALA A 23 51.06 -47.14 35.93
CA ALA A 23 51.82 -48.03 36.81
C ALA A 23 53.31 -47.66 36.74
N ALA A 24 54.08 -48.03 37.76
CA ALA A 24 55.50 -47.65 37.92
C ALA A 24 56.39 -48.86 38.21
N ASP A 25 57.71 -48.67 38.03
CA ASP A 25 58.74 -49.71 38.13
C ASP A 25 58.91 -50.35 39.52
N VAL A 26 59.46 -51.56 39.53
CA VAL A 26 60.18 -52.14 40.67
C VAL A 26 61.46 -52.81 40.14
N ALA A 27 62.58 -52.73 40.87
CA ALA A 27 63.90 -53.03 40.33
C ALA A 27 64.75 -53.99 41.19
N ASN A 28 65.73 -54.60 40.50
CA ASN A 28 67.04 -55.02 41.01
C ASN A 28 67.14 -56.25 41.96
N ALA A 29 68.06 -57.17 41.61
CA ALA A 29 68.71 -58.09 42.54
C ALA A 29 70.12 -58.45 42.02
N GLN A 30 71.12 -58.39 42.91
CA GLN A 30 72.54 -58.67 42.58
C GLN A 30 72.94 -60.11 42.91
N ARG A 31 73.99 -60.64 42.25
CA ARG A 31 75.01 -61.50 42.90
C ARG A 31 76.28 -61.66 42.06
N ASN A 32 77.43 -61.65 42.73
CA ASN A 32 78.75 -61.99 42.18
C ASN A 32 79.00 -63.51 42.25
N ARG A 33 79.88 -64.04 41.38
CA ARG A 33 81.12 -64.70 41.82
C ARG A 33 82.15 -64.97 40.72
N ASP A 34 83.40 -64.86 41.15
CA ASP A 34 84.64 -65.56 40.77
C ASP A 34 85.20 -65.52 39.33
N ARG A 35 86.50 -65.21 39.26
CA ARG A 35 87.37 -65.26 38.06
C ARG A 35 88.35 -66.42 38.20
N ARG A 36 88.44 -67.33 37.20
CA ARG A 36 89.68 -67.98 36.72
C ARG A 36 89.48 -69.03 35.60
N ASP A 37 88.92 -68.60 34.47
CA ASP A 37 88.98 -69.35 33.18
C ASP A 37 89.57 -68.50 32.03
N GLU A 38 90.31 -67.45 32.42
CA GLU A 38 90.51 -66.21 31.67
C GLU A 38 91.47 -66.28 30.45
N GLN A 39 91.98 -67.45 30.03
CA GLN A 39 92.94 -67.54 28.90
C GLN A 39 92.69 -68.66 27.88
N ARG A 40 91.55 -69.35 27.92
CA ARG A 40 91.05 -70.16 26.79
C ARG A 40 89.61 -69.85 26.37
N GLN A 41 88.92 -68.96 27.08
CA GLN A 41 87.61 -68.44 26.67
C GLN A 41 87.72 -67.19 25.81
N GLU A 42 88.66 -66.26 26.05
CA GLU A 42 88.82 -64.99 25.32
C GLU A 42 88.71 -65.14 23.79
N ASN A 43 89.51 -66.04 23.21
CA ASN A 43 89.58 -66.25 21.76
C ASN A 43 88.35 -66.95 21.14
N LYS A 44 87.32 -67.26 21.95
CA LYS A 44 85.94 -67.56 21.51
C LYS A 44 84.96 -66.47 21.92
N GLN A 45 85.22 -65.79 23.03
CA GLN A 45 84.39 -64.70 23.54
C GLN A 45 84.43 -63.51 22.59
N ASP A 46 85.59 -63.08 22.09
CA ASP A 46 85.70 -61.98 21.12
C ASP A 46 84.94 -62.28 19.82
N GLN A 47 85.12 -63.48 19.26
CA GLN A 47 84.42 -63.90 18.04
C GLN A 47 82.89 -63.95 18.23
N SER A 48 82.42 -64.27 19.44
CA SER A 48 80.99 -64.17 19.80
C SER A 48 80.52 -62.73 20.08
N GLN A 49 81.39 -61.86 20.62
CA GLN A 49 81.06 -60.46 20.89
C GLN A 49 80.91 -59.65 19.60
N ASP A 50 81.78 -59.83 18.60
CA ASP A 50 81.65 -59.12 17.32
C ASP A 50 80.45 -59.61 16.50
N GLN A 51 80.11 -60.91 16.55
CA GLN A 51 78.84 -61.39 15.99
C GLN A 51 77.64 -60.73 16.70
N ASN A 52 77.65 -60.67 18.03
CA ASN A 52 76.55 -60.07 18.81
C ASN A 52 76.45 -58.54 18.59
N ARG A 53 77.58 -57.83 18.42
CA ARG A 53 77.63 -56.42 17.99
C ARG A 53 77.04 -56.22 16.60
N GLY A 54 77.31 -57.14 15.67
CA GLY A 54 76.67 -57.16 14.35
C GLY A 54 75.15 -57.19 14.44
N TRP A 55 74.61 -58.16 15.18
CA TRP A 55 73.16 -58.28 15.41
C TRP A 55 72.57 -57.05 16.12
N GLN A 56 73.25 -56.48 17.12
CA GLN A 56 72.76 -55.28 17.82
C GLN A 56 72.77 -54.02 16.96
N ASN A 57 73.79 -53.82 16.11
CA ASN A 57 73.80 -52.72 15.14
C ASN A 57 72.70 -52.91 14.08
N GLN A 58 72.52 -54.13 13.57
CA GLN A 58 71.48 -54.41 12.58
C GLN A 58 70.07 -54.17 13.12
N GLN A 59 69.78 -54.55 14.38
CA GLN A 59 68.52 -54.19 15.05
C GLN A 59 68.33 -52.68 15.20
N ARG A 60 69.40 -51.91 15.49
CA ARG A 60 69.33 -50.45 15.59
C ARG A 60 69.06 -49.78 14.24
N ASP A 61 69.65 -50.28 13.15
CA ASP A 61 69.40 -49.76 11.80
C ASP A 61 67.99 -50.10 11.31
N ASP A 62 67.46 -51.30 11.63
CA ASP A 62 66.07 -51.64 11.32
C ASP A 62 65.06 -50.85 12.19
N GLN A 63 65.37 -50.57 13.47
CA GLN A 63 64.59 -49.63 14.28
C GLN A 63 64.56 -48.23 13.63
N ARG A 64 65.72 -47.67 13.27
CA ARG A 64 65.81 -46.35 12.61
C ARG A 64 65.06 -46.31 11.28
N ARG A 65 65.08 -47.40 10.51
CA ARG A 65 64.29 -47.53 9.27
C ARG A 65 62.79 -47.55 9.55
N ASN A 66 62.33 -48.19 10.63
CA ASN A 66 60.92 -48.14 11.02
C ASN A 66 60.51 -46.76 11.55
N GLU A 67 61.34 -46.09 12.35
CA GLU A 67 61.09 -44.71 12.79
C GLU A 67 61.01 -43.74 11.61
N GLN A 68 61.88 -43.88 10.61
CA GLN A 68 61.81 -43.10 9.37
C GLN A 68 60.51 -43.36 8.60
N ARG A 69 60.10 -44.63 8.41
CA ARG A 69 58.82 -44.97 7.75
C ARG A 69 57.64 -44.34 8.48
N GLN A 70 57.59 -44.45 9.81
CA GLN A 70 56.51 -43.85 10.61
C GLN A 70 56.48 -42.32 10.53
N GLN A 71 57.63 -41.64 10.51
CA GLN A 71 57.69 -40.20 10.25
C GLN A 71 57.23 -39.84 8.83
N GLU A 72 57.55 -40.65 7.82
CA GLU A 72 57.14 -40.40 6.45
C GLU A 72 55.63 -40.63 6.25
N GLU A 73 55.06 -41.66 6.84
CA GLU A 73 53.61 -41.90 6.86
C GLU A 73 52.87 -40.79 7.61
N ALA A 74 53.37 -40.35 8.77
CA ALA A 74 52.79 -39.24 9.52
C ALA A 74 52.78 -37.93 8.71
N ARG A 75 53.86 -37.64 7.96
CA ARG A 75 53.90 -36.50 7.02
C ARG A 75 52.88 -36.66 5.89
N ARG A 76 52.82 -37.82 5.24
CA ARG A 76 51.86 -38.12 4.16
C ARG A 76 50.40 -37.95 4.62
N GLN A 77 50.07 -38.38 5.84
CA GLN A 77 48.74 -38.15 6.44
C GLN A 77 48.48 -36.66 6.71
N GLN A 78 49.46 -35.92 7.24
CA GLN A 78 49.33 -34.49 7.51
C GLN A 78 49.16 -33.66 6.23
N ASP A 79 49.86 -34.03 5.14
CA ASP A 79 49.73 -33.37 3.84
C ASP A 79 48.38 -33.69 3.16
N GLN A 80 47.88 -34.92 3.24
CA GLN A 80 46.50 -35.24 2.82
C GLN A 80 45.45 -34.44 3.59
N GLN A 81 45.61 -34.31 4.91
CA GLN A 81 44.68 -33.54 5.75
C GLN A 81 44.72 -32.04 5.42
N ARG A 82 45.90 -31.48 5.08
CA ARG A 82 46.03 -30.12 4.53
C ARG A 82 45.29 -29.97 3.21
N GLN A 83 45.48 -30.89 2.27
CA GLN A 83 44.83 -30.83 0.95
C GLN A 83 43.31 -30.83 1.07
N GLN A 84 42.72 -31.75 1.85
CA GLN A 84 41.27 -31.78 2.10
C GLN A 84 40.75 -30.49 2.73
N GLN A 85 41.49 -29.91 3.70
CA GLN A 85 41.09 -28.67 4.35
C GLN A 85 41.21 -27.44 3.42
N GLU A 86 42.16 -27.45 2.47
CA GLU A 86 42.26 -26.41 1.45
C GLU A 86 41.15 -26.53 0.39
N GLU A 87 40.81 -27.76 -0.02
CA GLU A 87 39.70 -28.03 -0.94
C GLU A 87 38.36 -27.58 -0.37
N ALA A 88 38.10 -27.88 0.91
CA ALA A 88 36.91 -27.41 1.64
C ALA A 88 36.84 -25.87 1.69
N ARG A 89 37.97 -25.18 1.92
CA ARG A 89 38.04 -23.71 1.86
C ARG A 89 37.72 -23.18 0.45
N ARG A 90 38.29 -23.79 -0.60
CA ARG A 90 38.04 -23.40 -2.00
C ARG A 90 36.56 -23.53 -2.36
N GLN A 91 35.90 -24.62 -1.96
CA GLN A 91 34.45 -24.78 -2.14
C GLN A 91 33.63 -23.73 -1.36
N GLN A 92 34.01 -23.45 -0.10
CA GLN A 92 33.31 -22.45 0.72
C GLN A 92 33.43 -21.03 0.15
N ASP A 93 34.62 -20.62 -0.32
CA ASP A 93 34.82 -19.34 -1.00
C ASP A 93 34.05 -19.27 -2.33
N GLN A 94 33.91 -20.39 -3.05
CA GLN A 94 33.16 -20.44 -4.30
C GLN A 94 31.65 -20.26 -4.06
N GLN A 95 31.07 -20.91 -3.05
CA GLN A 95 29.69 -20.63 -2.61
C GLN A 95 29.52 -19.18 -2.13
N ARG A 96 30.49 -18.65 -1.37
CA ARG A 96 30.43 -17.28 -0.84
C ARG A 96 30.45 -16.23 -1.95
N ARG A 97 31.21 -16.45 -3.03
CA ARG A 97 31.18 -15.63 -4.24
C ARG A 97 29.84 -15.72 -4.97
N GLN A 98 29.30 -16.93 -5.15
CA GLN A 98 27.99 -17.13 -5.80
C GLN A 98 26.87 -16.35 -5.09
N GLN A 99 26.78 -16.43 -3.76
CA GLN A 99 25.82 -15.65 -2.97
C GLN A 99 26.01 -14.13 -3.12
N GLN A 100 27.26 -13.67 -3.24
CA GLN A 100 27.57 -12.25 -3.39
C GLN A 100 27.21 -11.70 -4.78
N ASP A 101 27.44 -12.50 -5.84
CA ASP A 101 27.00 -12.19 -7.20
C ASP A 101 25.47 -12.25 -7.35
N GLU A 102 24.80 -13.16 -6.63
CA GLU A 102 23.35 -13.27 -6.63
C GLU A 102 22.69 -12.08 -5.91
N GLN A 103 23.24 -11.63 -4.78
CA GLN A 103 22.84 -10.37 -4.13
C GLN A 103 23.07 -9.14 -5.04
N ARG A 104 24.19 -9.08 -5.77
CA ARG A 104 24.44 -8.01 -6.76
C ARG A 104 23.37 -8.00 -7.85
N ARG A 105 23.09 -9.15 -8.47
CA ARG A 105 22.03 -9.28 -9.51
C ARG A 105 20.66 -8.83 -9.01
N GLN A 106 20.28 -9.20 -7.78
CA GLN A 106 19.03 -8.73 -7.18
C GLN A 106 19.02 -7.21 -6.96
N GLN A 107 20.12 -6.63 -6.47
CA GLN A 107 20.23 -5.18 -6.27
C GLN A 107 20.22 -4.39 -7.60
N ASP A 108 20.86 -4.91 -8.64
CA ASP A 108 20.87 -4.30 -9.97
C ASP A 108 19.50 -4.39 -10.66
N GLN A 109 18.78 -5.52 -10.53
CA GLN A 109 17.38 -5.62 -10.95
C GLN A 109 16.48 -4.60 -10.22
N TRP A 110 16.67 -4.42 -8.92
CA TRP A 110 15.92 -3.43 -8.13
C TRP A 110 16.18 -2.00 -8.61
N ARG A 111 17.45 -1.66 -8.91
CA ARG A 111 17.82 -0.36 -9.51
C ARG A 111 17.16 -0.16 -10.88
N GLN A 112 17.24 -1.14 -11.77
CA GLN A 112 16.63 -1.05 -13.10
C GLN A 112 15.10 -0.88 -13.03
N GLN A 113 14.42 -1.62 -12.16
CA GLN A 113 12.98 -1.49 -11.96
C GLN A 113 12.60 -0.11 -11.42
N GLN A 114 13.35 0.42 -10.45
CA GLN A 114 13.12 1.76 -9.90
C GLN A 114 13.40 2.88 -10.94
N GLU A 115 14.40 2.73 -11.79
CA GLU A 115 14.67 3.68 -12.88
C GLU A 115 13.58 3.63 -13.97
N GLN A 116 13.11 2.42 -14.33
CA GLN A 116 12.00 2.26 -15.27
C GLN A 116 10.71 2.90 -14.72
N GLN A 117 10.46 2.80 -13.41
CA GLN A 117 9.35 3.48 -12.73
C GLN A 117 9.49 5.02 -12.82
N ARG A 118 10.68 5.56 -12.53
CA ARG A 118 10.98 7.00 -12.69
C ARG A 118 10.72 7.49 -14.10
N ARG A 119 11.18 6.76 -15.13
CA ARG A 119 10.95 7.10 -16.54
C ARG A 119 9.45 7.11 -16.91
N GLN A 120 8.65 6.19 -16.34
CA GLN A 120 7.19 6.20 -16.52
C GLN A 120 6.51 7.40 -15.84
N ASP A 121 6.89 7.75 -14.61
CA ASP A 121 6.33 8.91 -13.90
C ASP A 121 6.77 10.24 -14.54
N GLU A 122 7.97 10.32 -15.09
CA GLU A 122 8.46 11.49 -15.84
C GLU A 122 7.71 11.67 -17.17
N ALA A 123 7.48 10.59 -17.92
CA ALA A 123 6.63 10.60 -19.11
C ALA A 123 5.17 10.99 -18.77
N ARG A 124 4.62 10.51 -17.65
CA ARG A 124 3.29 10.91 -17.16
C ARG A 124 3.22 12.41 -16.85
N ARG A 125 4.25 12.97 -16.21
CA ARG A 125 4.32 14.42 -15.93
C ARG A 125 4.37 15.25 -17.22
N GLN A 126 5.17 14.84 -18.22
CA GLN A 126 5.20 15.53 -19.51
C GLN A 126 3.85 15.47 -20.23
N ASN A 127 3.15 14.33 -20.18
CA ASN A 127 1.83 14.22 -20.80
C ASN A 127 0.78 15.06 -20.07
N GLN A 128 0.79 15.07 -18.74
CA GLN A 128 -0.06 15.95 -17.92
C GLN A 128 0.18 17.44 -18.22
N GLN A 129 1.43 17.86 -18.40
CA GLN A 129 1.77 19.24 -18.79
C GLN A 129 1.21 19.60 -20.17
N ARG A 130 1.29 18.69 -21.15
CA ARG A 130 0.67 18.88 -22.48
C ARG A 130 -0.85 18.94 -22.42
N ASP A 131 -1.48 18.06 -21.63
CA ASP A 131 -2.93 18.04 -21.44
C ASP A 131 -3.42 19.33 -20.75
N GLU A 132 -2.65 19.85 -19.78
CA GLU A 132 -2.94 21.11 -19.10
C GLU A 132 -2.74 22.34 -20.02
N GLU A 133 -1.68 22.35 -20.84
CA GLU A 133 -1.45 23.39 -21.85
C GLU A 133 -2.57 23.42 -22.91
N ASN A 134 -2.98 22.25 -23.40
CA ASN A 134 -4.10 22.12 -24.34
C ASN A 134 -5.43 22.60 -23.72
N ARG A 135 -5.71 22.26 -22.45
CA ARG A 135 -6.88 22.77 -21.74
C ARG A 135 -6.86 24.29 -21.61
N ARG A 136 -5.71 24.90 -21.26
CA ARG A 136 -5.57 26.36 -21.17
C ARG A 136 -5.89 27.04 -22.50
N LYS A 137 -5.36 26.52 -23.62
CA LYS A 137 -5.67 27.01 -24.97
C LYS A 137 -7.15 26.86 -25.33
N GLN A 138 -7.79 25.76 -24.92
CA GLN A 138 -9.21 25.50 -25.16
C GLN A 138 -10.12 26.42 -24.32
N ASP A 139 -9.80 26.64 -23.05
CA ASP A 139 -10.50 27.60 -22.18
C ASP A 139 -10.31 29.05 -22.65
N GLU A 140 -9.13 29.41 -23.14
CA GLU A 140 -8.83 30.74 -23.68
C GLU A 140 -9.60 31.02 -24.98
N ALA A 141 -9.62 30.08 -25.92
CA ALA A 141 -10.46 30.15 -27.12
C ALA A 141 -11.96 30.24 -26.76
N ARG A 142 -12.40 29.49 -25.74
CA ARG A 142 -13.79 29.54 -25.26
C ARG A 142 -14.14 30.90 -24.64
N ARG A 143 -13.25 31.50 -23.84
CA ARG A 143 -13.42 32.86 -23.31
C ARG A 143 -13.54 33.90 -24.41
N GLN A 144 -12.70 33.83 -25.45
CA GLN A 144 -12.80 34.73 -26.61
C GLN A 144 -14.15 34.59 -27.32
N GLN A 145 -14.67 33.36 -27.46
CA GLN A 145 -16.00 33.12 -28.04
C GLN A 145 -17.14 33.65 -27.15
N GLU A 146 -17.04 33.49 -25.83
CA GLU A 146 -18.03 34.02 -24.87
C GLU A 146 -18.02 35.55 -24.82
N GLU A 147 -16.85 36.20 -24.88
CA GLU A 147 -16.75 37.66 -25.03
C GLU A 147 -17.34 38.16 -26.35
N TRP A 148 -17.10 37.46 -27.47
CA TRP A 148 -17.65 37.85 -28.77
C TRP A 148 -19.18 37.80 -28.77
N GLN A 149 -19.77 36.74 -28.21
CA GLN A 149 -21.22 36.67 -27.99
C GLN A 149 -21.73 37.74 -27.01
N ARG A 150 -20.94 38.09 -25.98
CA ARG A 150 -21.32 39.13 -25.01
C ARG A 150 -21.39 40.50 -25.69
N ARG A 151 -20.40 40.85 -26.53
CA ARG A 151 -20.41 42.09 -27.34
C ARG A 151 -21.64 42.16 -28.25
N GLN A 152 -21.97 41.09 -28.97
CA GLN A 152 -23.18 41.03 -29.81
C GLN A 152 -24.48 41.30 -29.01
N ARG A 153 -24.60 40.71 -27.81
CA ARG A 153 -25.77 40.94 -26.93
C ARG A 153 -25.82 42.36 -26.37
N ASP A 154 -24.68 42.94 -26.03
CA ASP A 154 -24.58 44.32 -25.54
C ASP A 154 -24.90 45.34 -26.66
N ASP A 155 -24.41 45.11 -27.89
CA ASP A 155 -24.73 45.91 -29.08
C ASP A 155 -26.21 45.84 -29.49
N GLN A 156 -26.86 44.69 -29.28
CA GLN A 156 -28.29 44.53 -29.51
C GLN A 156 -29.10 45.28 -28.44
N ARG A 157 -28.77 45.10 -27.15
CA ARG A 157 -29.38 45.88 -26.04
C ARG A 157 -29.26 47.39 -26.23
N ASN A 158 -28.12 47.87 -26.73
CA ASN A 158 -27.90 49.30 -26.96
C ASN A 158 -28.83 49.85 -28.07
N ARG A 159 -29.07 49.08 -29.13
CA ARG A 159 -30.07 49.42 -30.17
C ARG A 159 -31.49 49.40 -29.63
N ASP A 160 -31.85 48.38 -28.86
CA ASP A 160 -33.19 48.25 -28.26
C ASP A 160 -33.48 49.42 -27.30
N TRP A 161 -32.50 49.81 -26.48
CA TRP A 161 -32.61 50.97 -25.58
C TRP A 161 -32.77 52.29 -26.35
N GLN A 162 -32.02 52.49 -27.44
CA GLN A 162 -32.17 53.67 -28.30
C GLN A 162 -33.52 53.74 -29.01
N ASN A 163 -34.09 52.61 -29.41
CA ASN A 163 -35.45 52.54 -29.95
C ASN A 163 -36.50 52.85 -28.87
N GLN A 164 -36.36 52.28 -27.67
CA GLN A 164 -37.26 52.51 -26.54
C GLN A 164 -37.26 53.98 -26.07
N GLN A 165 -36.12 54.67 -26.15
CA GLN A 165 -36.04 56.12 -25.95
C GLN A 165 -36.86 56.91 -26.99
N ARG A 166 -36.73 56.56 -28.28
CA ARG A 166 -37.49 57.20 -29.37
C ARG A 166 -39.00 56.97 -29.23
N ASP A 167 -39.42 55.77 -28.83
CA ASP A 167 -40.83 55.46 -28.61
C ASP A 167 -41.40 56.19 -27.39
N ASN A 168 -40.65 56.33 -26.30
CA ASN A 168 -41.06 57.16 -25.17
C ASN A 168 -41.17 58.65 -25.54
N GLN A 169 -40.26 59.18 -26.38
CA GLN A 169 -40.37 60.55 -26.90
C GLN A 169 -41.64 60.72 -27.75
N ARG A 170 -41.91 59.80 -28.68
CA ARG A 170 -43.14 59.80 -29.51
C ARG A 170 -44.40 59.76 -28.67
N ARG A 171 -44.47 58.87 -27.67
CA ARG A 171 -45.59 58.77 -26.73
C ARG A 171 -45.77 60.06 -25.93
N ALA A 172 -44.68 60.69 -25.48
CA ALA A 172 -44.76 61.96 -24.76
C ALA A 172 -45.24 63.13 -25.65
N GLU A 173 -44.88 63.17 -26.94
CA GLU A 173 -45.45 64.13 -27.90
C GLU A 173 -46.93 63.86 -28.19
N GLU A 174 -47.31 62.59 -28.33
CA GLU A 174 -48.70 62.18 -28.52
C GLU A 174 -49.57 62.53 -27.30
N GLN A 175 -49.07 62.28 -26.08
CA GLN A 175 -49.69 62.71 -24.82
C GLN A 175 -49.95 64.24 -24.82
N ARG A 176 -48.93 65.04 -25.20
CA ARG A 176 -49.04 66.50 -25.27
C ARG A 176 -50.09 66.95 -26.28
N ARG A 177 -50.17 66.32 -27.46
CA ARG A 177 -51.21 66.62 -28.46
C ARG A 177 -52.62 66.28 -27.97
N ILE A 178 -52.76 65.19 -27.22
CA ILE A 178 -54.04 64.81 -26.58
C ILE A 178 -54.43 65.82 -25.51
N ASP A 179 -53.51 66.21 -24.63
CA ASP A 179 -53.76 67.23 -23.59
C ASP A 179 -54.02 68.63 -24.18
N GLU A 180 -53.40 68.98 -25.31
CA GLU A 180 -53.64 70.24 -26.03
C GLU A 180 -55.02 70.25 -26.71
N MET A 181 -55.44 69.15 -27.34
CA MET A 181 -56.83 68.98 -27.79
C MET A 181 -57.82 69.06 -26.63
N ARG A 182 -57.50 68.43 -25.50
CA ARG A 182 -58.36 68.42 -24.31
C ARG A 182 -58.52 69.83 -23.72
N ARG A 183 -57.44 70.60 -23.63
CA ARG A 183 -57.46 72.02 -23.20
C ARG A 183 -58.26 72.91 -24.13
N ARG A 184 -58.19 72.73 -25.45
CA ARG A 184 -59.11 73.41 -26.39
C ARG A 184 -60.57 73.05 -26.09
N GLN A 185 -60.86 71.77 -25.92
CA GLN A 185 -62.21 71.29 -25.63
C GLN A 185 -62.73 71.69 -24.22
N GLU A 186 -61.86 72.04 -23.29
CA GLU A 186 -62.21 72.66 -22.00
C GLU A 186 -62.44 74.18 -22.11
N GLN A 187 -61.73 74.89 -23.00
CA GLN A 187 -62.00 76.31 -23.27
C GLN A 187 -63.39 76.53 -23.88
N ASP A 188 -63.83 75.65 -24.80
CA ASP A 188 -65.18 75.68 -25.37
C ASP A 188 -66.30 75.33 -24.35
N ARG A 189 -65.96 74.81 -23.16
CA ARG A 189 -66.91 74.39 -22.12
C ARG A 189 -67.07 75.36 -20.96
N ASN A 190 -66.25 76.40 -20.87
CA ASN A 190 -66.25 77.33 -19.72
C ASN A 190 -67.34 78.42 -19.78
N ASN A 191 -68.47 78.11 -20.41
CA ASN A 191 -69.68 78.95 -20.51
C ASN A 191 -70.94 78.06 -20.50
N GLY A 192 -71.08 77.24 -19.46
CA GLY A 192 -72.14 76.23 -19.35
C GLY A 192 -72.31 75.69 -17.93
N ASP A 193 -73.14 76.38 -17.15
CA ASP A 193 -73.83 76.00 -15.92
C ASP A 193 -73.17 75.25 -14.75
N ARG A 194 -73.51 75.73 -13.55
CA ARG A 194 -73.39 75.03 -12.27
C ARG A 194 -74.57 74.05 -12.15
N ASP A 195 -74.34 72.78 -11.79
CA ASP A 195 -75.04 72.17 -10.63
C ASP A 195 -74.54 70.74 -10.23
N ARG A 196 -74.93 70.32 -9.02
CA ARG A 196 -75.16 68.91 -8.55
C ARG A 196 -74.02 67.87 -8.55
N ASN A 197 -73.21 67.94 -7.49
CA ASN A 197 -73.23 67.02 -6.33
C ASN A 197 -73.64 65.53 -6.47
N ASN A 198 -72.81 64.67 -5.83
CA ASN A 198 -73.09 63.32 -5.24
C ASN A 198 -73.16 62.08 -6.16
N GLY A 199 -72.52 60.97 -5.77
CA GLY A 199 -72.56 59.70 -6.51
C GLY A 199 -71.49 58.64 -6.19
N ASN A 200 -71.50 58.10 -4.97
CA ASN A 200 -70.88 56.84 -4.53
C ASN A 200 -70.72 55.71 -5.58
N TRP A 201 -69.62 54.93 -5.55
CA TRP A 201 -69.64 53.44 -5.43
C TRP A 201 -68.24 52.77 -5.41
N ASP A 202 -68.03 51.89 -4.42
CA ASP A 202 -66.95 50.89 -4.40
C ASP A 202 -67.03 49.89 -5.56
N ARG A 203 -65.87 49.36 -5.99
CA ARG A 203 -65.78 47.98 -6.51
C ARG A 203 -64.39 47.36 -6.35
N ARG A 204 -64.29 46.43 -5.38
CA ARG A 204 -63.26 45.37 -5.39
C ARG A 204 -63.46 44.50 -6.63
N ASN A 205 -62.39 43.84 -7.10
CA ASN A 205 -62.55 42.59 -7.81
C ASN A 205 -61.43 41.61 -7.44
N ASN A 206 -61.80 40.36 -7.16
CA ASN A 206 -60.92 39.25 -6.81
C ASN A 206 -61.24 38.11 -7.78
N ASN A 207 -60.22 37.58 -8.46
CA ASN A 207 -60.04 36.16 -8.86
C ASN A 207 -58.68 36.10 -9.56
N ASP A 208 -57.72 35.23 -9.19
CA ASP A 208 -57.76 33.80 -8.86
C ASP A 208 -57.98 32.88 -10.06
N SER A 209 -56.91 32.18 -10.47
CA SER A 209 -56.92 30.76 -10.87
C SER A 209 -55.54 30.23 -11.28
N THR A 210 -54.96 29.36 -10.44
CA THR A 210 -54.03 28.25 -10.77
C THR A 210 -52.71 28.47 -11.56
N PRO A 211 -51.55 27.98 -11.04
CA PRO A 211 -50.30 27.86 -11.80
C PRO A 211 -50.19 26.53 -12.57
N ARG A 212 -49.71 26.55 -13.82
CA ARG A 212 -49.31 25.34 -14.57
C ARG A 212 -47.85 24.95 -14.28
N ARG A 213 -47.59 23.65 -14.09
CA ARG A 213 -46.25 23.06 -13.89
C ARG A 213 -45.69 22.48 -15.19
N GLY A 214 -44.37 22.58 -15.36
CA GLY A 214 -43.58 21.86 -16.37
C GLY A 214 -43.54 22.52 -17.76
N ILE A 215 -42.58 22.21 -18.64
CA ILE A 215 -41.53 21.18 -18.55
C ILE A 215 -40.23 21.71 -19.22
N ASP A 216 -39.33 22.33 -18.45
CA ASP A 216 -38.01 22.78 -18.96
C ASP A 216 -36.92 22.77 -17.87
N ASP A 217 -37.27 23.19 -16.65
CA ASP A 217 -36.36 23.51 -15.54
C ASP A 217 -35.65 22.31 -14.87
N MET A 218 -35.66 21.14 -15.52
CA MET A 218 -34.97 19.92 -15.07
C MET A 218 -33.58 19.72 -15.70
N ARG A 219 -33.25 20.39 -16.81
CA ARG A 219 -31.99 20.17 -17.53
C ARG A 219 -30.78 20.96 -17.00
N ASN A 220 -30.96 21.84 -16.01
CA ASN A 220 -29.93 22.83 -15.63
C ASN A 220 -29.62 22.90 -14.12
N ARG A 221 -29.78 21.77 -13.39
CA ARG A 221 -29.63 21.70 -11.92
C ARG A 221 -28.53 20.74 -11.44
N GLN A 222 -27.52 20.45 -12.26
CA GLN A 222 -26.64 19.29 -12.06
C GLN A 222 -25.15 19.57 -11.83
N TYR A 223 -24.82 20.74 -11.29
CA TYR A 223 -23.57 20.92 -10.55
C TYR A 223 -23.87 21.38 -9.12
N GLN A 224 -23.75 20.48 -8.16
CA GLN A 224 -23.52 20.87 -6.76
C GLN A 224 -22.08 21.38 -6.64
N GLN A 225 -21.84 22.61 -7.08
CA GLN A 225 -20.68 23.38 -6.66
C GLN A 225 -20.84 23.66 -5.16
N TYR A 226 -20.32 22.77 -4.32
CA TYR A 226 -20.12 23.06 -2.91
C TYR A 226 -19.31 24.34 -2.78
N ASN A 227 -19.86 25.33 -2.08
CA ASN A 227 -19.14 26.57 -1.79
C ASN A 227 -17.79 26.22 -1.13
N ARG A 228 -16.73 26.99 -1.42
CA ARG A 228 -15.36 26.71 -0.95
C ARG A 228 -15.30 26.50 0.56
N GLU A 229 -16.03 27.32 1.31
CA GLU A 229 -16.19 27.21 2.77
C GLU A 229 -16.79 25.87 3.23
N GLN A 230 -17.75 25.31 2.48
CA GLN A 230 -18.33 24.00 2.77
C GLN A 230 -17.34 22.87 2.45
N GLN A 231 -16.56 23.01 1.37
CA GLN A 231 -15.50 22.04 1.05
C GLN A 231 -14.41 22.04 2.14
N GLU A 232 -13.93 23.22 2.55
CA GLU A 232 -13.00 23.35 3.67
C GLU A 232 -13.55 22.76 4.97
N LYS A 233 -14.83 23.01 5.29
CA LYS A 233 -15.47 22.45 6.49
C LYS A 233 -15.50 20.92 6.46
N MET A 234 -15.94 20.33 5.34
CA MET A 234 -15.94 18.87 5.16
C MET A 234 -14.53 18.27 5.23
N GLN A 235 -13.51 18.93 4.66
CA GLN A 235 -12.12 18.48 4.76
C GLN A 235 -11.61 18.48 6.21
N ARG A 236 -11.88 19.56 6.98
CA ARG A 236 -11.54 19.65 8.41
C ARG A 236 -12.25 18.57 9.23
N GLU A 237 -13.52 18.29 8.94
CA GLU A 237 -14.31 17.23 9.59
C GLU A 237 -13.75 15.83 9.27
N ARG A 238 -13.47 15.53 7.98
CA ARG A 238 -12.85 14.27 7.55
C ARG A 238 -11.47 14.05 8.18
N TRP A 239 -10.65 15.09 8.27
CA TRP A 239 -9.34 15.04 8.93
C TRP A 239 -9.45 14.78 10.43
N ASN A 240 -10.35 15.50 11.12
CA ASN A 240 -10.58 15.30 12.55
C ASN A 240 -11.09 13.88 12.86
N ASN A 241 -11.98 13.33 12.03
CA ASN A 241 -12.46 11.95 12.16
C ASN A 241 -11.33 10.93 11.99
N TYR A 242 -10.44 11.13 11.00
CA TYR A 242 -9.26 10.28 10.81
C TYR A 242 -8.27 10.37 11.99
N GLN A 243 -7.97 11.58 12.49
CA GLN A 243 -7.10 11.74 13.67
C GLN A 243 -7.73 11.18 14.96
N ASN A 244 -9.06 11.18 15.09
CA ASN A 244 -9.76 10.53 16.19
C ASN A 244 -9.61 9.00 16.12
N GLN A 245 -9.88 8.40 14.95
CA GLN A 245 -9.69 6.95 14.77
C GLN A 245 -8.25 6.52 15.01
N TRP A 246 -7.28 7.22 14.40
CA TRP A 246 -5.86 6.91 14.56
C TRP A 246 -5.41 6.90 16.03
N ARG A 247 -5.82 7.91 16.81
CA ARG A 247 -5.54 7.97 18.26
C ARG A 247 -6.20 6.86 19.07
N ASN A 248 -7.33 6.33 18.62
CA ASN A 248 -7.95 5.17 19.23
C ASN A 248 -7.18 3.88 18.90
N GLN A 249 -6.81 3.67 17.63
CA GLN A 249 -6.08 2.46 17.21
C GLN A 249 -4.74 2.28 17.91
N GLN A 250 -3.97 3.36 18.11
CA GLN A 250 -2.70 3.32 18.83
C GLN A 250 -2.82 2.78 20.27
N ARG A 251 -3.97 2.95 20.93
CA ARG A 251 -4.20 2.45 22.30
C ARG A 251 -4.42 0.95 22.34
N TRP A 252 -5.04 0.39 21.30
CA TRP A 252 -5.32 -1.04 21.20
C TRP A 252 -4.15 -1.83 20.56
N GLU A 253 -3.30 -1.18 19.75
CA GLU A 253 -2.12 -1.79 19.11
C GLU A 253 -1.30 -2.66 20.07
N GLU A 254 -0.90 -2.11 21.21
CA GLU A 254 0.01 -2.83 22.13
C GLU A 254 -0.70 -3.99 22.85
N GLN A 255 -1.97 -3.81 23.24
CA GLN A 255 -2.76 -4.87 23.86
C GLN A 255 -2.96 -6.04 22.89
N ARG A 256 -3.36 -5.72 21.64
CA ARG A 256 -3.58 -6.69 20.55
C ARG A 256 -2.28 -7.40 20.17
N ARG A 257 -1.16 -6.69 20.12
CA ARG A 257 0.18 -7.29 19.92
C ARG A 257 0.54 -8.28 21.03
N ARG A 258 0.40 -7.90 22.31
CA ARG A 258 0.69 -8.79 23.45
C ARG A 258 -0.22 -10.03 23.44
N GLU A 259 -1.44 -9.90 22.94
CA GLU A 259 -2.36 -11.05 22.78
C GLU A 259 -1.91 -11.99 21.64
N LEU A 260 -1.53 -11.47 20.47
CA LEU A 260 -0.96 -12.29 19.39
C LEU A 260 0.35 -12.98 19.81
N GLU A 261 1.20 -12.28 20.58
CA GLU A 261 2.41 -12.85 21.19
C GLU A 261 2.06 -14.01 22.16
N ARG A 262 1.02 -13.86 23.01
CA ARG A 262 0.51 -14.94 23.89
C ARG A 262 -0.05 -16.13 23.11
N GLN A 263 -0.88 -15.86 22.10
CA GLN A 263 -1.50 -16.87 21.23
C GLN A 263 -0.49 -17.52 20.26
N ARG A 264 0.76 -17.02 20.20
CA ARG A 264 1.82 -17.42 19.24
C ARG A 264 1.42 -17.21 17.77
N ARG A 265 0.53 -16.27 17.49
CA ARG A 265 0.06 -15.90 16.15
C ARG A 265 1.07 -14.99 15.45
N MET A 266 2.19 -15.59 15.06
CA MET A 266 3.37 -14.89 14.57
C MET A 266 3.19 -14.33 13.15
N TYR A 267 2.37 -14.98 12.31
CA TYR A 267 2.07 -14.48 10.97
C TYR A 267 1.10 -13.29 11.04
N GLN A 268 0.04 -13.38 11.85
CA GLN A 268 -0.93 -12.29 12.07
C GLN A 268 -0.28 -11.10 12.80
N LEU A 269 0.68 -11.36 13.70
CA LEU A 269 1.51 -10.30 14.30
C LEU A 269 2.35 -9.56 13.24
N ARG A 270 3.01 -10.28 12.33
CA ARG A 270 3.78 -9.68 11.23
C ARG A 270 2.88 -8.90 10.26
N TYR A 271 1.68 -9.39 9.98
CA TYR A 271 0.67 -8.67 9.20
C TYR A 271 0.29 -7.35 9.89
N GLN A 272 -0.12 -7.39 11.17
CA GLN A 272 -0.52 -6.20 11.92
C GLN A 272 0.61 -5.14 11.95
N GLN A 273 1.86 -5.56 12.22
CA GLN A 273 3.03 -4.68 12.23
C GLN A 273 3.18 -3.91 10.90
N ARG A 274 3.07 -4.59 9.75
CA ARG A 274 3.23 -3.96 8.44
C ARG A 274 2.04 -3.10 8.04
N TYR A 275 0.81 -3.49 8.40
CA TYR A 275 -0.39 -2.66 8.20
C TYR A 275 -0.26 -1.32 8.95
N LEU A 276 0.17 -1.37 10.21
CA LEU A 276 0.44 -0.20 11.04
C LEU A 276 1.61 0.66 10.51
N GLU A 277 2.65 0.05 9.96
CA GLU A 277 3.75 0.79 9.33
C GLU A 277 3.25 1.63 8.14
N GLN A 278 2.37 1.07 7.31
CA GLN A 278 1.76 1.83 6.22
C GLN A 278 0.87 2.97 6.74
N LEU A 279 0.03 2.75 7.76
CA LEU A 279 -0.77 3.83 8.36
C LEU A 279 0.10 4.99 8.90
N ARG A 280 1.27 4.70 9.48
CA ARG A 280 2.23 5.74 9.92
C ARG A 280 2.78 6.54 8.73
N ARG A 281 3.09 5.88 7.62
CA ARG A 281 3.53 6.52 6.36
C ARG A 281 2.40 7.39 5.77
N ASP A 282 1.16 6.89 5.76
CA ASP A 282 0.00 7.63 5.27
C ASP A 282 -0.36 8.82 6.17
N GLN A 283 -0.23 8.73 7.50
CA GLN A 283 -0.41 9.88 8.39
C GLN A 283 0.57 11.02 8.07
N GLU A 284 1.84 10.72 7.80
CA GLU A 284 2.84 11.73 7.48
C GLU A 284 2.66 12.30 6.05
N ARG A 285 2.34 11.43 5.09
CA ARG A 285 1.94 11.82 3.71
C ARG A 285 0.79 12.83 3.73
N LEU A 286 -0.24 12.57 4.53
CA LEU A 286 -1.43 13.42 4.68
C LEU A 286 -1.14 14.79 5.32
N ARG A 287 -0.19 14.87 6.28
CA ARG A 287 0.22 16.13 6.92
C ARG A 287 0.89 17.11 5.96
N GLN A 288 1.64 16.59 4.98
CA GLN A 288 2.46 17.38 4.06
C GLN A 288 1.77 17.66 2.72
N ALA A 289 0.69 16.93 2.41
CA ALA A 289 0.00 17.03 1.15
C ALA A 289 -0.69 18.39 0.94
N ARG A 290 -0.64 18.86 -0.31
CA ARG A 290 -1.32 20.07 -0.80
C ARG A 290 -2.31 19.62 -1.87
N TYR A 291 -3.53 20.14 -1.83
CA TYR A 291 -4.66 19.62 -2.60
C TYR A 291 -5.33 20.70 -3.46
N TYR A 292 -6.25 20.30 -4.36
CA TYR A 292 -6.81 21.15 -5.42
C TYR A 292 -8.29 21.53 -5.17
N ASP A 293 -8.56 22.82 -4.91
CA ASP A 293 -9.87 23.39 -4.56
C ASP A 293 -11.03 23.20 -5.56
N ASN A 294 -10.78 22.74 -6.78
CA ASN A 294 -11.76 22.70 -7.87
C ASN A 294 -12.25 21.28 -8.18
N MET A 295 -12.97 20.66 -7.24
CA MET A 295 -13.68 19.40 -7.51
C MET A 295 -14.96 19.60 -8.31
N ILE A 296 -15.03 19.03 -9.51
CA ILE A 296 -16.31 18.80 -10.20
C ILE A 296 -16.87 17.47 -9.70
N TYR A 297 -18.08 17.51 -9.13
CA TYR A 297 -18.81 16.33 -8.68
C TYR A 297 -19.62 15.78 -9.86
N ASN A 298 -19.03 14.85 -10.63
CA ASN A 298 -19.58 14.28 -11.86
C ASN A 298 -19.76 12.75 -11.83
N TYR A 299 -19.44 12.09 -10.71
CA TYR A 299 -19.71 10.67 -10.52
C TYR A 299 -20.76 10.45 -9.44
N ARG A 300 -21.67 9.51 -9.68
CA ARG A 300 -22.75 9.11 -8.77
C ARG A 300 -22.59 7.63 -8.45
N TYR A 301 -22.86 7.27 -7.21
CA TYR A 301 -22.90 5.87 -6.77
C TYR A 301 -24.06 5.62 -5.82
N TYR A 302 -24.41 4.35 -5.64
CA TYR A 302 -25.53 3.91 -4.81
C TYR A 302 -25.04 3.15 -3.58
N ARG A 303 -25.49 3.54 -2.38
CA ARG A 303 -25.13 2.93 -1.09
C ARG A 303 -26.33 2.98 -0.15
N GLY A 304 -26.69 1.87 0.48
CA GLY A 304 -27.72 1.85 1.54
C GLY A 304 -29.04 2.56 1.20
N GLY A 305 -29.59 2.31 0.01
CA GLY A 305 -30.85 2.93 -0.44
C GLY A 305 -30.72 4.31 -1.10
N ASN A 306 -29.56 4.96 -1.01
CA ASN A 306 -29.38 6.37 -1.36
C ASN A 306 -28.33 6.58 -2.47
N TYR A 307 -28.52 7.65 -3.25
CA TYR A 307 -27.53 8.10 -4.24
C TYR A 307 -26.60 9.16 -3.63
N TYR A 308 -25.31 8.95 -3.82
CA TYR A 308 -24.24 9.83 -3.38
C TYR A 308 -23.44 10.34 -4.57
N TYR A 309 -22.78 11.47 -4.39
CA TYR A 309 -22.10 12.22 -5.46
C TYR A 309 -20.65 12.49 -5.09
N THR A 310 -19.75 12.38 -6.07
CA THR A 310 -18.31 12.59 -5.88
C THR A 310 -17.61 12.99 -7.20
N SER A 311 -16.33 13.34 -7.13
CA SER A 311 -15.50 13.67 -8.29
C SER A 311 -14.83 12.44 -8.90
N GLN A 312 -14.21 12.57 -10.08
CA GLN A 312 -13.42 11.49 -10.69
C GLN A 312 -12.36 10.90 -9.74
N TYR A 313 -11.75 11.74 -8.92
CA TYR A 313 -10.76 11.33 -7.93
C TYR A 313 -11.39 10.59 -6.74
N GLY A 314 -12.61 10.97 -6.33
CA GLY A 314 -13.38 10.22 -5.34
C GLY A 314 -13.86 8.87 -5.86
N ALA A 315 -14.37 8.82 -7.10
CA ALA A 315 -14.67 7.59 -7.81
C ALA A 315 -13.47 6.64 -7.88
N GLN A 316 -12.26 7.18 -8.13
CA GLN A 316 -11.03 6.40 -8.10
C GLN A 316 -10.65 5.94 -6.68
N MET A 317 -10.70 6.84 -5.69
CA MET A 317 -10.46 6.53 -4.28
C MET A 317 -11.35 5.40 -3.76
N LEU A 318 -12.63 5.34 -4.18
CA LEU A 318 -13.53 4.24 -3.80
C LEU A 318 -13.12 2.91 -4.46
N ARG A 319 -12.69 2.91 -5.73
CA ARG A 319 -12.15 1.70 -6.39
C ARG A 319 -10.85 1.23 -5.76
N ASP A 320 -10.00 2.17 -5.34
CA ASP A 320 -8.77 1.89 -4.60
C ASP A 320 -9.06 1.37 -3.18
N ALA A 321 -10.14 1.83 -2.53
CA ALA A 321 -10.60 1.26 -1.26
C ALA A 321 -10.92 -0.24 -1.38
N VAL A 322 -11.72 -0.65 -2.37
CA VAL A 322 -12.05 -2.07 -2.61
C VAL A 322 -10.78 -2.88 -2.93
N ASN A 323 -9.86 -2.33 -3.74
CA ASN A 323 -8.61 -3.02 -4.09
C ASN A 323 -7.63 -3.15 -2.92
N ASN A 324 -7.45 -2.10 -2.12
CA ASN A 324 -6.63 -2.12 -0.92
C ASN A 324 -7.22 -3.07 0.12
N GLY A 325 -8.54 -3.02 0.29
CA GLY A 325 -9.31 -3.95 1.11
C GLY A 325 -9.05 -5.40 0.72
N TYR A 326 -9.31 -5.76 -0.54
CA TYR A 326 -9.06 -7.11 -1.05
C TYR A 326 -7.61 -7.56 -0.84
N ALA A 327 -6.63 -6.68 -1.12
CA ALA A 327 -5.23 -7.01 -0.94
C ALA A 327 -4.89 -7.30 0.52
N GLU A 328 -5.27 -6.42 1.45
CA GLU A 328 -5.00 -6.60 2.88
C GLU A 328 -5.81 -7.73 3.51
N GLY A 329 -7.04 -7.97 3.03
CA GLY A 329 -7.85 -9.12 3.39
C GLY A 329 -7.17 -10.43 3.04
N PHE A 330 -6.66 -10.56 1.81
CA PHE A 330 -5.91 -11.76 1.37
C PHE A 330 -4.70 -12.02 2.27
N ARG A 331 -3.99 -10.96 2.67
CA ARG A 331 -2.81 -11.04 3.52
C ARG A 331 -3.17 -11.44 4.96
N ALA A 332 -4.28 -10.96 5.50
CA ALA A 332 -4.80 -11.39 6.80
C ALA A 332 -5.31 -12.83 6.78
N GLY A 333 -6.08 -13.23 5.77
CA GLY A 333 -6.61 -14.59 5.63
C GLY A 333 -5.50 -15.62 5.42
N GLN A 334 -4.47 -15.27 4.64
CA GLN A 334 -3.24 -16.07 4.55
C GLN A 334 -2.55 -16.15 5.93
N ALA A 335 -2.36 -15.03 6.63
CA ALA A 335 -1.67 -15.03 7.92
C ALA A 335 -2.37 -15.91 8.98
N ASP A 336 -3.70 -15.83 9.07
CA ASP A 336 -4.49 -16.65 9.99
C ASP A 336 -4.43 -18.14 9.64
N ARG A 337 -4.40 -18.48 8.34
CA ARG A 337 -4.18 -19.85 7.87
C ARG A 337 -2.78 -20.38 8.25
N GLU A 338 -1.72 -19.59 8.08
CA GLU A 338 -0.35 -20.00 8.47
C GLU A 338 -0.19 -20.12 9.99
N ASP A 339 -0.91 -19.30 10.78
CA ASP A 339 -1.00 -19.42 12.25
C ASP A 339 -1.92 -20.58 12.70
N GLY A 340 -2.64 -21.25 11.79
CA GLY A 340 -3.58 -22.34 12.10
C GLY A 340 -4.86 -21.89 12.80
N TRP A 341 -5.26 -20.64 12.63
CA TRP A 341 -6.45 -20.03 13.24
C TRP A 341 -7.73 -20.29 12.44
N ASP A 342 -8.89 -20.22 13.10
CA ASP A 342 -10.20 -20.34 12.46
C ASP A 342 -10.52 -19.19 11.49
N TYR A 343 -11.50 -19.40 10.62
CA TYR A 343 -11.97 -18.37 9.68
C TYR A 343 -12.70 -17.24 10.42
N ASP A 344 -12.02 -16.12 10.68
CA ASP A 344 -12.62 -14.90 11.23
C ASP A 344 -11.97 -13.64 10.62
N TYR A 345 -12.59 -13.13 9.55
CA TYR A 345 -12.17 -11.85 8.96
C TYR A 345 -12.59 -10.64 9.79
N GLN A 346 -13.56 -10.77 10.70
CA GLN A 346 -14.16 -9.66 11.43
C GLN A 346 -13.27 -9.21 12.59
N ALA A 347 -12.65 -10.17 13.30
CA ALA A 347 -11.68 -9.89 14.34
C ALA A 347 -10.30 -9.46 13.80
N SER A 348 -10.11 -9.29 12.48
CA SER A 348 -8.83 -8.91 11.90
C SER A 348 -8.61 -7.39 11.90
N PHE A 349 -7.41 -6.94 12.32
CA PHE A 349 -7.09 -5.52 12.50
C PHE A 349 -7.37 -4.66 11.26
N GLY A 350 -7.10 -5.18 10.07
CA GLY A 350 -7.36 -4.48 8.81
C GLY A 350 -8.85 -4.32 8.50
N TYR A 351 -9.71 -5.22 8.99
CA TYR A 351 -11.16 -5.09 8.89
C TYR A 351 -11.73 -4.15 9.95
N GLU A 352 -11.24 -4.26 11.20
CA GLU A 352 -11.59 -3.38 12.31
C GLU A 352 -11.31 -1.92 11.94
N ASP A 353 -10.10 -1.62 11.46
CA ASP A 353 -9.66 -0.28 11.08
C ASP A 353 -10.16 0.19 9.70
N ALA A 354 -9.88 -0.58 8.66
CA ALA A 354 -10.25 -0.32 7.26
C ALA A 354 -9.83 1.07 6.68
N SER A 355 -8.80 1.72 7.23
CA SER A 355 -8.31 3.05 6.79
C SER A 355 -7.03 3.03 5.92
N TYR A 356 -6.46 1.85 5.66
CA TYR A 356 -5.22 1.69 4.88
C TYR A 356 -5.34 2.30 3.47
N GLY A 357 -4.48 3.28 3.16
CA GLY A 357 -4.49 4.00 1.88
C GLY A 357 -5.60 5.05 1.74
N TYR A 358 -6.27 5.45 2.82
CA TYR A 358 -7.21 6.58 2.83
C TYR A 358 -6.48 7.92 2.64
N ASP A 359 -7.10 8.86 1.91
CA ASP A 359 -6.50 10.16 1.57
C ASP A 359 -7.26 11.37 2.16
N SER A 360 -8.30 11.17 2.99
CA SER A 360 -9.13 12.20 3.65
C SER A 360 -9.89 13.21 2.76
N TYR A 361 -9.52 13.35 1.49
CA TYR A 361 -9.88 14.51 0.70
C TYR A 361 -11.18 14.33 -0.12
N TYR A 362 -11.34 13.22 -0.85
CA TYR A 362 -12.41 13.09 -1.85
C TYR A 362 -13.73 12.48 -1.34
N VAL A 363 -13.70 11.43 -0.52
CA VAL A 363 -14.89 10.84 0.14
C VAL A 363 -14.74 10.82 1.67
N GLY A 364 -15.82 10.51 2.40
CA GLY A 364 -15.76 10.30 3.85
C GLY A 364 -14.97 9.06 4.25
N LEU A 365 -14.61 8.99 5.53
CA LEU A 365 -13.86 7.86 6.09
C LEU A 365 -14.75 6.61 6.18
N ASP A 366 -16.02 6.76 6.54
CA ASP A 366 -16.99 5.66 6.61
C ASP A 366 -17.38 5.14 5.21
N GLU A 367 -17.44 6.01 4.19
CA GLU A 367 -17.52 5.60 2.78
C GLU A 367 -16.34 4.71 2.43
N TYR A 368 -15.11 5.21 2.64
CA TYR A 368 -13.88 4.49 2.29
C TYR A 368 -13.84 3.13 2.99
N GLN A 369 -14.08 3.11 4.30
CA GLN A 369 -14.08 1.89 5.11
C GLN A 369 -15.14 0.89 4.68
N TYR A 370 -16.34 1.32 4.26
CA TYR A 370 -17.39 0.42 3.80
C TYR A 370 -16.92 -0.38 2.58
N TYR A 371 -16.41 0.31 1.56
CA TYR A 371 -15.92 -0.33 0.34
C TYR A 371 -14.61 -1.10 0.56
N PHE A 372 -13.75 -0.63 1.48
CA PHE A 372 -12.58 -1.37 1.94
C PHE A 372 -12.98 -2.70 2.61
N ARG A 373 -13.95 -2.69 3.54
CA ARG A 373 -14.44 -3.89 4.24
C ARG A 373 -15.09 -4.90 3.28
N GLU A 374 -15.82 -4.43 2.27
CA GLU A 374 -16.36 -5.29 1.21
C GLU A 374 -15.25 -5.96 0.37
N GLY A 375 -14.21 -5.22 -0.01
CA GLY A 375 -13.01 -5.80 -0.62
C GLY A 375 -12.33 -6.80 0.31
N PHE A 376 -12.12 -6.42 1.58
CA PHE A 376 -11.39 -7.19 2.58
C PHE A 376 -12.01 -8.55 2.86
N ARG A 377 -13.33 -8.62 3.05
CA ARG A 377 -14.05 -9.89 3.27
C ARG A 377 -13.78 -10.90 2.15
N ARG A 378 -13.86 -10.45 0.90
CA ARG A 378 -13.61 -11.27 -0.30
C ARG A 378 -12.14 -11.66 -0.43
N GLY A 379 -11.24 -10.72 -0.15
CA GLY A 379 -9.81 -10.96 -0.08
C GLY A 379 -9.44 -12.02 0.96
N TYR A 380 -9.98 -11.90 2.18
CA TYR A 380 -9.74 -12.85 3.27
C TYR A 380 -10.27 -14.24 2.93
N GLU A 381 -11.45 -14.37 2.31
CA GLU A 381 -11.94 -15.66 1.79
C GLU A 381 -10.95 -16.27 0.77
N ASP A 382 -10.43 -15.48 -0.16
CA ASP A 382 -9.45 -15.93 -1.15
C ASP A 382 -8.10 -16.32 -0.50
N GLY A 383 -7.55 -15.51 0.40
CA GLY A 383 -6.28 -15.79 1.08
C GLY A 383 -6.34 -16.99 2.03
N TYR A 384 -7.40 -17.08 2.85
CA TYR A 384 -7.59 -18.15 3.81
C TYR A 384 -7.79 -19.51 3.13
N TYR A 385 -8.58 -19.57 2.05
CA TYR A 385 -8.75 -20.80 1.25
C TYR A 385 -7.73 -20.96 0.12
N SER A 386 -6.68 -20.13 0.08
CA SER A 386 -5.58 -20.18 -0.88
C SER A 386 -6.00 -20.16 -2.37
N ARG A 387 -7.05 -19.40 -2.69
CA ARG A 387 -7.74 -19.35 -3.98
C ARG A 387 -7.86 -17.92 -4.53
N TYR A 388 -8.39 -17.79 -5.73
CA TYR A 388 -8.56 -16.51 -6.45
C TYR A 388 -9.95 -16.48 -7.10
N ARG A 389 -11.00 -16.38 -6.28
CA ARG A 389 -12.41 -16.37 -6.70
C ARG A 389 -12.90 -14.97 -7.05
N TYR A 390 -12.49 -13.97 -6.29
CA TYR A 390 -12.96 -12.58 -6.42
C TYR A 390 -11.87 -11.64 -6.94
N GLY A 391 -10.61 -12.05 -6.88
CA GLY A 391 -9.48 -11.27 -7.38
C GLY A 391 -8.42 -12.12 -8.06
N SER A 392 -7.23 -11.54 -8.19
CA SER A 392 -6.06 -12.15 -8.82
C SER A 392 -4.77 -11.66 -8.16
N TYR A 393 -3.67 -12.33 -8.45
CA TYR A 393 -2.31 -11.89 -8.09
C TYR A 393 -1.48 -11.69 -9.36
N ASN A 394 -0.93 -10.50 -9.56
CA ASN A 394 -0.11 -10.16 -10.72
C ASN A 394 0.96 -9.14 -10.33
N ASN A 395 2.20 -9.29 -10.83
CA ASN A 395 3.33 -8.39 -10.57
C ASN A 395 3.50 -7.99 -9.08
N GLY A 396 3.35 -8.94 -8.15
CA GLY A 396 3.48 -8.69 -6.71
C GLY A 396 2.28 -8.05 -6.02
N ARG A 397 1.21 -7.71 -6.77
CA ARG A 397 0.00 -7.06 -6.26
C ARG A 397 -1.20 -8.01 -6.30
N TYR A 398 -1.93 -8.06 -5.19
CA TYR A 398 -3.30 -8.58 -5.13
C TYR A 398 -4.27 -7.48 -5.60
N SER A 399 -5.21 -7.82 -6.48
CA SER A 399 -6.27 -6.91 -6.94
C SER A 399 -7.57 -7.66 -7.15
N ILE A 400 -8.70 -7.02 -6.86
CA ILE A 400 -10.04 -7.60 -7.06
C ILE A 400 -10.43 -7.54 -8.55
N LEU A 401 -11.27 -8.46 -9.02
CA LEU A 401 -11.72 -8.51 -10.42
C LEU A 401 -12.65 -7.33 -10.73
N GLY A 402 -12.51 -6.74 -11.93
CA GLY A 402 -13.25 -5.55 -12.34
C GLY A 402 -14.78 -5.71 -12.35
N SER A 403 -15.29 -6.91 -12.64
CA SER A 403 -16.71 -7.25 -12.51
C SER A 403 -17.21 -7.13 -11.06
N ILE A 404 -16.44 -7.66 -10.12
CA ILE A 404 -16.73 -7.64 -8.69
C ILE A 404 -16.61 -6.20 -8.12
N ILE A 405 -15.77 -5.34 -8.71
CA ILE A 405 -15.82 -3.89 -8.41
C ILE A 405 -17.17 -3.30 -8.82
N GLY A 406 -17.69 -3.64 -10.00
CA GLY A 406 -19.01 -3.18 -10.46
C GLY A 406 -20.16 -3.65 -9.55
N GLU A 407 -20.09 -4.89 -9.06
CA GLU A 407 -21.07 -5.43 -8.09
C GLU A 407 -21.01 -4.76 -6.72
N ILE A 408 -19.81 -4.41 -6.23
CA ILE A 408 -19.61 -3.75 -4.93
C ILE A 408 -19.89 -2.25 -5.00
N LEU A 409 -19.56 -1.62 -6.13
CA LEU A 409 -19.35 -0.19 -6.29
C LEU A 409 -19.77 0.23 -7.71
N ASP A 410 -21.09 0.32 -7.92
CA ASP A 410 -21.65 0.95 -9.13
C ASP A 410 -21.40 2.47 -9.08
N VAL A 411 -20.35 2.92 -9.78
CA VAL A 411 -19.93 4.32 -9.89
C VAL A 411 -20.01 4.75 -11.34
N VAL A 412 -21.09 5.45 -11.68
CA VAL A 412 -21.38 5.97 -13.02
C VAL A 412 -21.04 7.45 -13.16
N LEU A 413 -20.60 7.85 -14.34
CA LEU A 413 -20.70 9.25 -14.79
C LEU A 413 -22.18 9.58 -14.99
N PHE A 414 -22.62 10.80 -14.67
CA PHE A 414 -24.03 11.22 -14.77
C PHE A 414 -24.23 12.56 -15.47
#